data_AF-A0A2V9BC42-F1
#
_entry.id   AF-A0A2V9BC42-F1
#
_cell.length_a   1.000
_cell.length_b   1.000
_cell.length_c   1.000
_cell.angle_alpha   90.00
_cell.angle_beta   90.00
_cell.angle_gamma   90.00
#
_symmetry.space_group_name_H-M   'P 1'
#
loop_
_entity.id
_entity.type
_entity.pdbx_description
1 polymer ?
#
loop_
_entity_poly.entity_id
_entity_poly.type
_entity_poly.pdbx_seq_one_letter_code
_entity_poly.pdbx_strand_id
1 'polypeptide(L)' 'MIQKQVEDWVHQKIPALGGRTPLQAVRDPDGREIVESLLWDWERHTDEGACQPGIRPDFNAVRKLLSLAPAAS' A
#
# COMPACT_ATOMS: atom_id res chain seq x y z
N MET A 1 3.03 -2.39 -16.19
CA MET A 1 2.65 -0.99 -15.85
C MET A 1 2.69 -0.87 -14.34
N ILE A 2 3.23 0.23 -13.82
CA ILE A 2 3.47 0.45 -12.39
C ILE A 2 2.16 0.36 -11.57
N GLN A 3 1.05 0.92 -12.06
CA GLN A 3 -0.26 0.87 -11.38
C GLN A 3 -0.70 -0.56 -11.02
N LYS A 4 -0.65 -1.48 -12.00
CA LYS A 4 -1.03 -2.88 -11.79
C LYS A 4 -0.14 -3.57 -10.76
N GLN A 5 1.14 -3.22 -10.67
CA GLN A 5 2.04 -3.80 -9.66
C GLN A 5 1.67 -3.34 -8.25
N VAL A 6 1.25 -2.08 -8.09
CA VAL A 6 0.80 -1.54 -6.81
C VAL A 6 -0.57 -2.13 -6.42
N GLU A 7 -1.47 -2.34 -7.38
CA GLU A 7 -2.73 -3.04 -7.10
C GLU A 7 -2.50 -4.51 -6.76
N ASP A 8 -1.57 -5.19 -7.42
CA ASP A 8 -1.26 -6.60 -7.15
C ASP A 8 -0.64 -6.82 -5.76
N TRP A 9 0.05 -5.81 -5.23
CA TRP A 9 0.65 -5.82 -3.89
C TRP A 9 -0.35 -6.21 -2.79
N VAL A 10 -1.64 -5.88 -2.92
CA VAL A 10 -2.67 -6.23 -1.92
C VAL A 10 -2.89 -7.75 -1.77
N HIS A 11 -2.45 -8.53 -2.76
CA HIS A 11 -2.50 -9.99 -2.80
C HIS A 11 -1.15 -10.64 -2.49
N GLN A 12 -0.06 -9.86 -2.38
CA GLN A 12 1.27 -10.39 -2.09
C GLN A 12 1.44 -10.63 -0.60
N LYS A 13 2.10 -11.74 -0.25
CA LYS A 13 2.42 -12.06 1.15
C LYS A 13 3.58 -11.19 1.61
N ILE A 14 3.40 -10.51 2.73
CA ILE A 14 4.40 -9.59 3.29
C ILE A 14 4.94 -10.20 4.59
N PRO A 15 6.27 -10.41 4.70
CA PRO A 15 6.88 -10.95 5.92
C PRO A 15 6.56 -10.13 7.18
N ALA A 16 6.54 -8.79 7.07
CA ALA A 16 6.18 -7.88 8.15
C ALA A 16 4.74 -8.07 8.67
N LEU A 17 3.84 -8.63 7.86
CA LEU A 17 2.46 -8.97 8.26
C LEU A 17 2.34 -10.41 8.79
N GLY A 18 3.46 -11.07 9.11
CA GLY A 18 3.48 -12.49 9.48
C GLY A 18 3.23 -13.42 8.29
N GLY A 19 3.62 -13.01 7.08
CA GLY A 19 3.40 -13.78 5.85
C GLY A 19 1.96 -13.72 5.32
N ARG A 20 1.14 -12.81 5.85
CA ARG A 20 -0.21 -12.52 5.36
C ARG A 20 -0.18 -11.51 4.22
N THR A 21 -1.26 -11.43 3.45
CA THR A 21 -1.45 -10.37 2.46
C THR A 21 -2.05 -9.13 3.12
N PRO A 22 -1.87 -7.93 2.55
CA PRO A 22 -2.56 -6.73 3.02
C PRO A 22 -4.06 -6.93 3.17
N LEU A 23 -4.73 -7.57 2.19
CA LEU A 23 -6.17 -7.90 2.27
C LEU A 23 -6.55 -8.79 3.46
N GLN A 24 -5.64 -9.64 3.92
CA GLN A 24 -5.87 -10.47 5.09
C GLN A 24 -5.58 -9.70 6.38
N ALA A 25 -4.50 -8.92 6.42
CA ALA A 25 -4.05 -8.19 7.60
C ALA A 25 -4.99 -7.04 7.97
N VAL A 26 -5.60 -6.34 7.01
CA VAL A 26 -6.54 -5.24 7.31
C VAL A 26 -7.81 -5.67 8.05
N ARG A 27 -8.07 -6.98 8.17
CA ARG A 27 -9.20 -7.52 8.92
C ARG A 27 -9.00 -7.42 10.43
N ASP A 28 -7.76 -7.32 10.89
CA ASP A 28 -7.39 -7.12 12.28
C ASP A 28 -6.83 -5.70 12.49
N PRO A 29 -7.07 -5.06 13.64
CA PRO A 29 -6.67 -3.67 13.89
C PRO A 29 -5.15 -3.47 13.84
N ASP A 30 -4.39 -4.45 14.36
CA ASP A 30 -2.93 -4.44 14.33
C ASP A 30 -2.39 -4.57 12.89
N GLY A 31 -2.88 -5.56 12.14
CA GLY A 31 -2.51 -5.73 10.74
C GLY A 31 -2.90 -4.53 9.87
N ARG A 32 -4.04 -3.90 10.16
CA ARG A 32 -4.46 -2.65 9.52
C ARG A 32 -3.45 -1.52 9.77
N GLU A 33 -3.02 -1.29 11.00
CA GLU A 33 -2.05 -0.24 11.34
C GLU A 33 -0.70 -0.45 10.61
N ILE A 34 -0.25 -1.70 10.53
CA ILE A 34 0.99 -2.04 9.79
C ILE A 34 0.80 -1.78 8.28
N VAL A 35 -0.34 -2.16 7.70
CA VAL A 35 -0.63 -1.92 6.28
C VAL A 35 -0.71 -0.42 5.98
N GLU A 36 -1.32 0.38 6.85
CA GLU A 36 -1.39 1.83 6.71
C GLU A 36 0.02 2.46 6.77
N SER A 37 0.86 2.01 7.71
CA SER A 37 2.26 2.43 7.83
C SER A 37 3.08 2.11 6.57
N LEU A 38 2.92 0.91 6.01
CA LEU A 38 3.60 0.49 4.78
C LEU A 38 3.19 1.32 3.57
N LEU A 39 1.90 1.64 3.43
CA LEU A 39 1.42 2.51 2.36
C LEU A 39 1.98 3.93 2.48
N TRP A 40 2.05 4.46 3.70
CA TRP A 40 2.55 5.80 3.94
C TRP A 40 4.05 5.93 3.66
N ASP A 41 4.86 4.95 4.09
CA ASP A 41 6.29 4.86 3.76
C ASP A 41 6.51 4.77 2.25
N TRP A 42 5.74 3.90 1.57
CA TRP A 42 5.86 3.72 0.14
C TRP A 42 5.50 4.98 -0.65
N GLU A 43 4.44 5.68 -0.26
CA GLU A 43 4.09 6.97 -0.86
C GLU A 43 5.20 8.00 -0.70
N ARG A 44 5.81 8.08 0.49
CA ARG A 44 6.89 9.01 0.80
C ARG A 44 8.13 8.72 -0.05
N HIS A 45 8.55 7.46 -0.09
CA HIS A 45 9.68 7.03 -0.93
C HIS A 45 9.42 7.25 -2.43
N THR A 46 8.16 7.15 -2.87
CA THR A 46 7.79 7.47 -4.25
C THR A 46 7.89 8.97 -4.53
N ASP A 47 7.52 9.81 -3.56
CA ASP A 47 7.59 11.28 -3.65
C ASP A 47 9.04 11.79 -3.61
N GLU A 48 9.92 11.15 -2.82
CA GLU A 48 11.34 11.48 -2.68
C GLU A 48 12.21 11.08 -3.91
N GLY A 49 11.59 10.67 -5.02
CA GLY A 49 12.26 10.47 -6.31
C GLY A 49 12.82 9.07 -6.55
N ALA A 50 12.43 8.06 -5.77
CA ALA A 50 12.83 6.66 -6.01
C ALA A 50 12.13 6.02 -7.22
N CYS A 51 11.04 6.62 -7.71
CA CYS A 51 10.39 6.26 -8.97
C CYS A 51 10.81 7.21 -10.09
N GLN A 52 10.86 6.67 -11.32
CA GLN A 52 11.16 7.44 -12.53
C GLN A 52 10.35 8.75 -12.55
N PRO A 53 10.97 9.91 -12.79
CA PRO A 53 10.26 11.19 -12.75
C PRO A 53 9.03 11.15 -13.68
N GLY A 54 7.85 11.37 -13.10
CA GLY A 54 6.58 11.44 -13.84
C GLY A 54 5.64 10.22 -13.71
N ILE A 55 6.01 9.16 -12.98
CA ILE A 55 5.10 8.01 -12.75
C ILE A 55 4.86 7.82 -11.25
N ARG A 56 3.78 8.42 -10.75
CA ARG A 56 3.25 8.17 -9.41
C ARG A 56 2.04 7.23 -9.52
N PRO A 57 2.08 6.02 -8.92
CA PRO A 57 0.91 5.16 -8.85
C PRO A 57 -0.19 5.79 -7.98
N ASP A 58 -1.44 5.46 -8.28
CA ASP A 58 -2.60 5.88 -7.49
C ASP A 58 -2.71 4.97 -6.25
N PHE A 59 -2.17 5.44 -5.13
CA PHE A 59 -2.25 4.76 -3.84
C PHE A 59 -3.65 4.85 -3.21
N ASN A 60 -4.50 5.79 -3.64
CA ASN A 60 -5.89 5.83 -3.19
C ASN A 60 -6.72 4.67 -3.76
N ALA A 61 -6.40 4.19 -4.96
CA ALA A 61 -6.97 2.97 -5.53
C ALA A 61 -6.65 1.74 -4.68
N VAL A 62 -5.40 1.64 -4.21
CA VAL A 62 -4.95 0.57 -3.31
C VAL A 62 -5.69 0.62 -1.97
N ARG A 63 -5.82 1.81 -1.39
CA ARG A 63 -6.61 2.02 -0.16
C ARG A 63 -8.06 1.62 -0.32
N LYS A 64 -8.68 1.95 -1.46
CA LYS A 64 -10.05 1.52 -1.78
C LYS A 64 -10.17 -0.01 -1.85
N LEU A 65 -9.20 -0.69 -2.48
CA LEU A 65 -9.16 -2.17 -2.50
C LEU A 65 -9.08 -2.77 -1.08
N LEU A 66 -8.40 -2.08 -0.18
CA LEU A 66 -8.22 -2.49 1.21
C LEU A 66 -9.33 -1.97 2.15
N SER A 67 -10.33 -1.25 1.64
CA SER A 67 -11.37 -0.58 2.44
C SER A 67 -10.80 0.40 3.49
N LEU A 68 -9.69 1.06 3.18
CA LEU A 68 -9.03 2.06 4.02
C LEU A 68 -9.46 3.48 3.63
N ALA A 69 -9.33 4.41 4.58
CA ALA A 69 -9.56 5.83 4.32
C ALA A 69 -8.49 6.37 3.34
N PRO A 70 -8.83 7.33 2.46
CA PRO A 70 -7.86 7.99 1.59
C PRO A 70 -6.81 8.73 2.43
N ALA A 71 -5.60 8.90 1.89
CA ALA A 71 -4.58 9.72 2.54
C ALA A 71 -5.11 11.15 2.75
N ALA A 72 -4.90 11.72 3.94
CA ALA A 72 -5.23 13.12 4.19
C ALA A 72 -4.33 14.00 3.31
N SER A 73 -4.96 14.79 2.43
CA SER A 73 -4.31 15.71 1.48
C SER A 73 -3.56 16.85 2.17
#